data_AF-A0A5N4DDA8-F1
#
_entry.id   AF-A0A5N4DDA8-F1
#
_cell.length_a   1.000
_cell.length_b   1.000
_cell.length_c   1.000
_cell.angle_alpha   90.00
_cell.angle_beta   90.00
_cell.angle_gamma   90.00
#
_symmetry.space_group_name_H-M   'P 1'
#
loop_
_entity.id
_entity.type
_entity.pdbx_description
1 polymer ?
#
loop_
_entity_poly.entity_id
_entity_poly.type
_entity_poly.pdbx_seq_one_letter_code
_entity_poly.pdbx_strand_id
1 'polypeptide(L)'
;MAPKPQKRKISKRGKNKITLPVSEEAEPINMESMGHPEIYPLVLTTKTQEIFNCRVDEDITDEQPYKLIRKEDIFADFVNRAAVSDFYPVKKIIQEYPGDELLLVYDKDFRYGLNFYLIGTEEGKENYLNPLEVPEEQEEYKEHIPEDLYVYKPPVSKPWVSLGSEKEIDEETVKESTKQVSSLNVISRQ
;
A
#
# COMPACT_ATOMS: atom_id res chain seq x y z
N MET A 1 -42.23 0.73 -32.98
CA MET A 1 -41.97 -0.13 -31.80
C MET A 1 -40.47 -0.30 -31.65
N ALA A 2 -39.89 0.33 -30.63
CA ALA A 2 -38.46 0.26 -30.33
C ALA A 2 -38.18 -0.85 -29.30
N PRO A 3 -37.14 -1.69 -29.47
CA PRO A 3 -36.65 -2.52 -28.38
C PRO A 3 -35.69 -1.72 -27.49
N LYS A 4 -35.90 -1.79 -26.17
CA LYS A 4 -35.09 -1.13 -25.14
C LYS A 4 -33.70 -1.78 -25.03
N PRO A 5 -32.60 -1.03 -24.94
CA PRO A 5 -31.29 -1.61 -24.63
C PRO A 5 -31.14 -1.90 -23.13
N GLN A 6 -30.90 -3.16 -22.77
CA GLN A 6 -30.56 -3.59 -21.41
C GLN A 6 -29.10 -3.23 -21.09
N LYS A 7 -28.91 -2.49 -19.99
CA LYS A 7 -27.62 -2.11 -19.42
C LYS A 7 -26.86 -3.35 -18.91
N ARG A 8 -25.72 -3.70 -19.51
CA ARG A 8 -24.74 -4.62 -18.92
C ARG A 8 -23.86 -3.85 -17.92
N LYS A 9 -23.89 -4.26 -16.65
CA LYS A 9 -23.02 -3.75 -15.60
C LYS A 9 -21.61 -4.30 -15.81
N ILE A 10 -20.64 -3.42 -16.04
CA ILE A 10 -19.21 -3.74 -15.99
C ILE A 10 -18.78 -3.62 -14.53
N SER A 11 -18.32 -4.73 -13.95
CA SER A 11 -17.72 -4.78 -12.61
C SER A 11 -16.38 -4.05 -12.63
N LYS A 12 -16.31 -2.90 -11.96
CA LYS A 12 -15.03 -2.21 -11.74
C LYS A 12 -14.28 -2.94 -10.64
N ARG A 13 -13.22 -3.65 -11.04
CA ARG A 13 -12.14 -4.19 -10.21
C ARG A 13 -11.59 -3.07 -9.32
N GLY A 14 -11.69 -3.25 -8.01
CA GLY A 14 -11.23 -2.29 -7.01
C GLY A 14 -9.74 -2.04 -7.14
N LYS A 15 -9.38 -0.84 -7.57
CA LYS A 15 -8.09 -0.24 -7.22
C LYS A 15 -8.31 0.37 -5.85
N ASN A 16 -7.61 -0.12 -4.84
CA ASN A 16 -7.46 0.56 -3.56
C ASN A 16 -6.68 1.85 -3.83
N LYS A 17 -7.40 2.90 -4.25
CA LYS A 17 -6.94 4.27 -4.11
C LYS A 17 -7.20 4.62 -2.66
N ILE A 18 -6.12 4.71 -1.88
CA ILE A 18 -6.13 5.45 -0.63
C ILE A 18 -6.66 6.83 -0.98
N THR A 19 -7.92 7.08 -0.64
CA THR A 19 -8.58 8.34 -0.88
C THR A 19 -8.28 9.17 0.35
N LEU A 20 -7.30 10.06 0.24
CA LEU A 20 -7.03 11.05 1.27
C LEU A 20 -8.32 11.84 1.51
N PRO A 21 -8.86 11.88 2.73
CA PRO A 21 -10.00 12.72 3.04
C PRO A 21 -9.53 14.18 2.94
N VAL A 22 -9.94 14.86 1.87
CA VAL A 22 -9.91 16.32 1.80
C VAL A 22 -11.03 16.82 2.71
N SER A 23 -10.76 16.80 4.00
CA SER A 23 -11.61 17.37 5.04
C SER A 23 -10.73 18.34 5.81
N GLU A 24 -11.13 19.61 5.84
CA GLU A 24 -10.44 20.76 6.45
C GLU A 24 -10.16 20.59 7.97
N GLU A 25 -10.64 19.50 8.58
CA GLU A 25 -10.53 19.17 10.01
C GLU A 25 -9.99 17.75 10.30
N ALA A 26 -9.36 17.06 9.34
CA ALA A 26 -8.67 15.81 9.67
C ALA A 26 -7.36 16.14 10.41
N GLU A 27 -7.14 15.54 11.58
CA GLU A 27 -5.86 15.67 12.27
C GLU A 27 -4.72 15.16 11.38
N PRO A 28 -3.55 15.82 11.42
CA PRO A 28 -2.40 15.39 10.64
C PRO A 28 -2.05 13.96 11.04
N ILE A 29 -2.07 13.05 10.06
CA ILE A 29 -1.72 11.64 10.29
C ILE A 29 -0.22 11.59 10.51
N ASN A 30 0.23 11.36 11.74
CA ASN A 30 1.62 11.05 12.07
C ASN A 30 1.84 9.53 12.14
N MET A 31 3.10 9.14 12.26
CA MET A 31 3.48 7.73 12.34
C MET A 31 3.71 7.23 13.76
N GLU A 32 2.91 7.69 14.72
CA GLU A 32 2.89 7.20 16.10
C GLU A 32 2.77 5.67 16.18
N SER A 33 1.95 5.08 15.30
CA SER A 33 1.74 3.62 15.26
C SER A 33 2.99 2.82 14.92
N MET A 34 3.99 3.43 14.28
CA MET A 34 5.29 2.81 14.00
C MET A 34 6.41 3.34 14.92
N GLY A 35 6.05 4.01 16.02
CA GLY A 35 7.02 4.54 16.98
C GLY A 35 7.66 5.87 16.60
N HIS A 36 7.21 6.53 15.53
CA HIS A 36 7.75 7.79 15.04
C HIS A 36 6.69 8.90 15.05
N PRO A 37 6.32 9.44 16.24
CA PRO A 37 5.34 10.49 16.37
C PRO A 37 5.74 11.80 15.68
N GLU A 38 7.04 12.03 15.50
CA GLU A 38 7.59 13.23 14.85
C GLU A 38 7.48 13.23 13.32
N ILE A 39 7.15 12.09 12.71
CA ILE A 39 7.15 11.90 11.26
C ILE A 39 5.74 12.04 10.70
N TYR A 40 5.58 13.00 9.78
CA TYR A 40 4.34 13.26 9.07
C TYR A 40 4.52 12.94 7.57
N PRO A 41 4.01 11.80 7.08
CA PRO A 41 4.08 11.48 5.67
C PRO A 41 3.19 12.43 4.84
N LEU A 42 3.68 12.84 3.66
CA LEU A 42 2.98 13.72 2.73
C LEU A 42 3.26 13.37 1.27
N VAL A 43 2.39 13.85 0.38
CA VAL A 43 2.58 13.75 -1.07
C VAL A 43 2.75 15.16 -1.61
N LEU A 44 3.91 15.42 -2.21
CA LEU A 44 4.15 16.67 -2.92
C LEU A 44 3.82 16.52 -4.40
N THR A 45 2.93 17.38 -4.90
CA THR A 45 2.70 17.51 -6.34
C THR A 45 3.94 18.08 -7.03
N THR A 46 4.08 17.80 -8.33
CA THR A 46 5.20 18.33 -9.13
C THR A 46 5.35 19.83 -8.96
N LYS A 47 4.25 20.59 -8.96
CA LYS A 47 4.26 22.05 -8.81
C LYS A 47 4.90 22.50 -7.50
N THR A 48 4.55 21.85 -6.39
CA THR A 48 5.14 22.15 -5.09
C THR A 48 6.62 21.79 -5.06
N GLN A 49 7.01 20.68 -5.70
CA GLN A 49 8.43 20.32 -5.83
C GLN A 49 9.25 21.37 -6.60
N GLU A 50 8.69 22.00 -7.65
CA GLU A 50 9.37 23.08 -8.37
C GLU A 50 9.54 24.34 -7.52
N ILE A 51 8.55 24.67 -6.69
CA ILE A 51 8.53 25.88 -5.86
C ILE A 51 9.60 25.81 -4.76
N PHE A 52 9.74 24.64 -4.15
CA PHE A 52 10.67 24.43 -3.04
C PHE A 52 12.02 23.86 -3.48
N ASN A 53 12.26 23.72 -4.79
CA ASN A 53 13.47 23.12 -5.36
C ASN A 53 13.79 21.79 -4.65
N CYS A 54 12.79 20.91 -4.63
CA CYS A 54 12.86 19.57 -4.06
C CYS A 54 12.41 18.51 -5.08
N ARG A 55 12.75 18.73 -6.36
CA ARG A 55 12.45 17.76 -7.42
C ARG A 55 13.27 16.50 -7.21
N VAL A 56 12.57 15.37 -7.24
CA VAL A 56 13.17 14.04 -7.23
C VAL A 56 14.09 13.90 -8.46
N ASP A 57 15.27 13.33 -8.26
CA ASP A 57 16.32 13.10 -9.28
C ASP A 57 17.03 14.37 -9.79
N GLU A 58 16.63 15.58 -9.39
CA GLU A 58 17.26 16.84 -9.77
C GLU A 58 17.83 17.60 -8.57
N ASP A 59 16.97 18.00 -7.62
CA ASP A 59 17.38 18.72 -6.41
C ASP A 59 17.61 17.79 -5.22
N ILE A 60 16.92 16.65 -5.19
CA ILE A 60 17.06 15.59 -4.18
C ILE A 60 17.68 14.38 -4.86
N THR A 61 18.86 13.99 -4.39
CA THR A 61 19.63 12.85 -4.91
C THR A 61 19.61 11.70 -3.92
N ASP A 62 20.02 10.52 -4.39
CA ASP A 62 20.19 9.35 -3.52
C ASP A 62 21.22 9.59 -2.40
N GLU A 63 22.21 10.47 -2.63
CA GLU A 63 23.22 10.85 -1.65
C GLU A 63 22.68 11.82 -0.60
N GLN A 64 21.81 12.73 -1.02
CA GLN A 64 21.16 13.71 -0.14
C GLN A 64 19.63 13.65 -0.32
N PRO A 65 18.95 12.69 0.34
CA PRO A 65 17.52 12.47 0.17
C PRO A 65 16.66 13.49 0.95
N TYR A 66 17.23 14.61 1.43
CA TYR A 66 16.55 15.56 2.29
C TYR A 66 16.76 17.01 1.86
N LYS A 67 15.78 17.86 2.20
CA LYS A 67 15.78 19.30 1.94
C LYS A 67 15.32 20.05 3.19
N LEU A 68 16.06 21.09 3.55
CA LEU A 68 15.62 22.06 4.55
C LEU A 68 14.77 23.13 3.88
N ILE A 69 13.56 23.33 4.41
CA ILE A 69 12.60 24.32 3.92
C ILE A 69 12.32 25.32 5.03
N ARG A 70 12.38 26.61 4.71
CA ARG A 70 12.02 27.67 5.66
C ARG A 70 10.52 27.72 5.86
N LYS A 71 10.13 27.90 7.11
CA LYS A 71 8.75 28.06 7.54
C LYS A 71 8.08 29.26 6.83
N GLU A 72 8.82 30.34 6.61
CA GLU A 72 8.36 31.51 5.86
C GLU A 72 7.94 31.18 4.43
N ASP A 73 8.70 30.35 3.71
CA ASP A 73 8.41 29.96 2.33
C ASP A 73 7.13 29.11 2.26
N ILE A 74 6.91 28.24 3.26
CA ILE A 74 5.69 27.45 3.36
C ILE A 74 4.47 28.34 3.67
N PHE A 75 4.63 29.36 4.52
CA PHE A 75 3.56 30.33 4.75
C PHE A 75 3.26 31.17 3.52
N ALA A 76 4.28 31.61 2.79
CA ALA A 76 4.08 32.31 1.52
C ALA A 76 3.32 31.43 0.52
N ASP A 77 3.59 30.13 0.53
CA ASP A 77 2.86 29.16 -0.27
C ASP A 77 1.38 29.03 0.13
N PHE A 78 1.09 29.00 1.43
CA PHE A 78 -0.29 29.04 1.93
C PHE A 78 -1.03 30.33 1.54
N VAL A 79 -0.35 31.47 1.44
CA VAL A 79 -0.96 32.72 0.99
C VAL A 79 -1.25 32.67 -0.52
N ASN A 80 -0.31 32.15 -1.32
CA ASN A 80 -0.44 32.12 -2.77
C ASN A 80 -1.42 31.05 -3.27
N ARG A 81 -1.47 29.88 -2.61
CA ARG A 81 -2.21 28.70 -3.09
C ARG A 81 -3.25 28.16 -2.11
N ALA A 82 -3.27 28.63 -0.86
CA ALA A 82 -4.23 28.21 0.17
C ALA A 82 -4.40 26.69 0.27
N ALA A 83 -5.63 26.18 0.11
CA ALA A 83 -5.96 24.75 0.19
C ALA A 83 -5.40 23.90 -0.96
N VAL A 84 -4.74 24.52 -1.95
CA VAL A 84 -4.04 23.82 -3.05
C VAL A 84 -2.59 23.49 -2.67
N SER A 85 -2.09 24.03 -1.56
CA SER A 85 -0.77 23.66 -1.04
C SER A 85 -0.79 22.24 -0.49
N ASP A 86 0.19 21.43 -0.89
CA ASP A 86 0.35 20.06 -0.39
C ASP A 86 0.71 20.00 1.11
N PHE A 87 1.14 21.13 1.70
CA PHE A 87 1.41 21.26 3.13
C PHE A 87 0.16 21.55 3.96
N TYR A 88 -1.02 21.72 3.33
CA TYR A 88 -2.24 22.05 4.05
C TYR A 88 -2.61 21.04 5.16
N PRO A 89 -2.49 19.71 4.96
CA PRO A 89 -2.78 18.73 6.02
C PRO A 89 -1.90 18.88 7.26
N VAL A 90 -0.66 19.34 7.09
CA VAL A 90 0.34 19.51 8.16
C VAL A 90 0.48 20.96 8.61
N LYS A 91 -0.40 21.86 8.18
CA LYS A 91 -0.34 23.30 8.48
C LYS A 91 -0.26 23.61 9.97
N LYS A 92 -1.05 22.91 10.80
CA LYS A 92 -1.05 23.10 12.27
C LYS A 92 0.31 22.75 12.86
N ILE A 93 0.90 21.63 12.43
CA ILE A 93 2.22 21.19 12.85
C ILE A 93 3.29 22.20 12.49
N ILE A 94 3.27 22.72 11.25
CA ILE A 94 4.20 23.75 10.80
C ILE A 94 4.05 25.03 11.64
N GLN A 95 2.82 25.40 12.02
CA GLN A 95 2.56 26.57 12.87
C GLN A 95 3.12 26.39 14.28
N GLU A 96 2.90 25.23 14.89
CA GLU A 96 3.32 24.89 16.25
C GLU A 96 4.82 24.60 16.37
N TYR A 97 5.49 24.25 15.26
CA TYR A 97 6.91 23.98 15.22
C TYR A 97 7.74 25.20 15.71
N PRO A 98 8.61 25.04 16.72
CA PRO A 98 9.33 26.14 17.35
C PRO A 98 10.47 26.72 16.48
N GLY A 99 11.01 25.94 15.54
CA GLY A 99 12.10 26.37 14.67
C GLY A 99 11.66 27.11 13.41
N ASP A 100 12.63 27.70 12.72
CA ASP A 100 12.41 28.41 11.44
C ASP A 100 12.54 27.51 10.21
N GLU A 101 13.22 26.38 10.34
CA GLU A 101 13.50 25.45 9.24
C GLU A 101 12.99 24.04 9.57
N LEU A 102 12.22 23.49 8.64
CA LEU A 102 11.69 22.14 8.71
C LEU A 102 12.44 21.22 7.74
N LEU A 103 12.62 19.97 8.15
CA LEU A 103 13.25 18.95 7.34
C LEU A 103 12.20 18.16 6.56
N LEU A 104 12.31 18.22 5.23
CA LEU A 104 11.55 17.42 4.30
C LEU A 104 12.47 16.32 3.75
N VAL A 105 12.05 15.06 3.85
CA VAL A 105 12.83 13.92 3.35
C VAL A 105 12.03 13.19 2.28
N TYR A 106 12.72 12.80 1.20
CA TYR A 106 12.21 11.94 0.16
C TYR A 106 12.35 10.48 0.57
N ASP A 107 11.23 9.76 0.59
CA ASP A 107 11.17 8.35 0.96
C ASP A 107 11.17 7.49 -0.30
N LYS A 108 12.37 7.10 -0.74
CA LYS A 108 12.56 6.22 -1.91
C LYS A 108 11.97 4.82 -1.68
N ASP A 109 12.02 4.34 -0.45
CA ASP A 109 11.58 3.00 -0.05
C ASP A 109 10.09 2.96 0.33
N PHE A 110 9.42 4.11 0.38
CA PHE A 110 8.04 4.26 0.86
C PHE A 110 7.83 3.61 2.24
N ARG A 111 8.80 3.74 3.15
CA ARG A 111 8.72 3.24 4.54
C ARG A 111 7.45 3.71 5.23
N TYR A 112 7.08 4.96 5.00
CA TYR A 112 5.90 5.60 5.60
C TYR A 112 4.68 5.63 4.66
N GLY A 113 4.76 4.94 3.52
CA GLY A 113 3.67 4.75 2.56
C GLY A 113 3.41 5.92 1.60
N LEU A 114 4.03 7.09 1.81
CA LEU A 114 3.97 8.24 0.92
C LEU A 114 5.37 8.64 0.43
N ASN A 115 5.44 9.42 -0.65
CA ASN A 115 6.71 9.75 -1.31
C ASN A 115 7.63 10.64 -0.47
N PHE A 116 7.06 11.44 0.43
CA PHE A 116 7.81 12.37 1.26
C PHE A 116 7.35 12.27 2.71
N TYR A 117 8.20 12.66 3.64
CA TYR A 117 7.80 12.89 5.02
C TYR A 117 8.43 14.16 5.57
N LEU A 118 7.71 14.83 6.45
CA LEU A 118 8.13 16.04 7.15
C LEU A 118 8.40 15.69 8.61
N ILE A 119 9.50 16.19 9.14
CA ILE A 119 9.80 16.09 10.57
C ILE A 119 9.22 17.31 11.28
N GLY A 120 8.27 17.06 12.17
CA GLY A 120 7.53 18.09 12.90
C GLY A 120 8.12 18.45 14.27
N THR A 121 9.27 17.90 14.67
CA THR A 121 9.97 18.24 15.92
C THR A 121 11.41 18.63 15.66
N GLU A 122 11.92 19.59 16.43
CA GLU A 122 13.30 20.06 16.29
C GLU A 122 14.28 18.95 16.70
N GLU A 123 13.94 18.18 17.73
CA GLU A 123 14.67 17.01 18.18
C GLU A 123 14.81 15.97 17.05
N GLY A 124 13.74 15.70 16.31
CA GLY A 124 13.76 14.76 15.19
C GLY A 124 14.66 15.25 14.05
N LYS A 125 14.68 16.56 13.77
CA LYS A 125 15.54 17.17 12.76
C LYS A 125 17.01 17.04 13.15
N GLU A 126 17.36 17.37 14.39
CA GLU A 126 18.73 17.27 14.89
C GLU A 126 19.20 15.81 14.94
N ASN A 127 18.35 14.89 15.39
CA ASN A 127 18.67 13.46 15.41
C ASN A 127 18.89 12.89 14.00
N TYR A 128 18.14 13.37 13.00
CA TYR A 128 18.33 12.96 11.61
C TYR A 128 19.64 13.52 11.01
N LEU A 129 19.98 14.78 11.29
CA LEU A 129 21.16 15.45 10.73
C LEU A 129 22.46 15.07 11.45
N ASN A 130 22.37 14.82 12.75
CA ASN A 130 23.47 14.43 13.61
C ASN A 130 23.03 13.16 14.36
N PRO A 131 23.07 11.99 13.70
CA PRO A 131 22.83 10.73 14.38
C PRO A 131 23.89 10.63 15.48
N LEU A 132 23.49 10.89 16.72
CA LEU A 132 24.36 10.66 17.87
C LEU A 132 24.77 9.19 17.79
N GLU A 133 26.07 8.90 17.86
CA GLU A 133 26.60 7.54 18.02
C GLU A 133 26.04 6.94 19.32
N VAL A 134 24.80 6.46 19.28
CA VAL A 134 24.17 5.68 20.35
C VAL A 134 23.83 4.32 19.72
N PRO A 135 24.24 3.20 20.33
CA PRO A 135 24.42 1.94 19.61
C PRO A 135 23.10 1.39 19.05
N GLU A 136 23.11 1.12 17.75
CA GLU A 136 22.65 -0.14 17.13
C GLU A 136 21.23 -0.69 17.37
N GLU A 137 20.24 0.04 17.89
CA GLU A 137 18.92 -0.58 18.14
C GLU A 137 17.79 -0.24 17.14
N GLN A 138 18.04 0.55 16.08
CA GLN A 138 17.00 0.82 15.05
C GLN A 138 17.47 0.69 13.59
N GLU A 139 18.70 0.25 13.33
CA GLU A 139 19.21 -0.05 11.98
C GLU A 139 19.24 -1.54 11.63
N GLU A 140 18.57 -2.41 12.39
CA GLU A 140 18.46 -3.84 12.05
C GLU A 140 17.38 -4.13 10.98
N TYR A 141 17.38 -3.39 9.87
CA TYR A 141 16.72 -3.82 8.62
C TYR A 141 17.55 -3.52 7.36
N LYS A 142 18.81 -3.10 7.51
CA LYS A 142 19.80 -3.20 6.44
C LYS A 142 20.66 -4.47 6.61
N GLU A 143 20.01 -5.59 6.93
CA GLU A 143 20.56 -6.86 6.44
C GLU A 143 20.40 -6.84 4.92
N HIS A 144 21.49 -6.46 4.27
CA HIS A 144 21.87 -6.83 2.93
C HIS A 144 21.38 -8.25 2.63
N ILE A 145 20.17 -8.40 2.08
CA ILE A 145 19.73 -9.66 1.49
C ILE A 145 20.65 -9.81 0.29
N PRO A 146 21.66 -10.70 0.28
CA PRO A 146 22.33 -11.02 -0.96
C PRO A 146 21.24 -11.47 -1.92
N GLU A 147 21.34 -11.05 -3.17
CA GLU A 147 20.49 -11.45 -4.28
C GLU A 147 20.68 -12.95 -4.62
N ASP A 148 20.79 -13.80 -3.59
CA ASP A 148 20.79 -15.24 -3.63
C ASP A 148 19.37 -15.68 -3.91
N LEU A 149 19.07 -15.74 -5.21
CA LEU A 149 18.17 -16.70 -5.84
C LEU A 149 16.89 -16.97 -5.04
N TYR A 150 15.81 -16.27 -5.40
CA TYR A 150 14.45 -16.69 -5.07
C TYR A 150 14.18 -18.10 -5.65
N VAL A 151 14.63 -19.14 -4.95
CA VAL A 151 14.32 -20.54 -5.26
C VAL A 151 12.87 -20.75 -4.82
N TYR A 152 11.96 -20.65 -5.77
CA TYR A 152 10.55 -20.99 -5.57
C TYR A 152 10.44 -22.40 -5.00
N LYS A 153 9.99 -22.52 -3.74
CA LYS A 153 9.59 -23.79 -3.13
C LYS A 153 8.10 -23.98 -3.40
N PRO A 154 7.70 -24.85 -4.36
CA PRO A 154 6.28 -25.10 -4.60
C PRO A 154 5.61 -25.59 -3.32
N PRO A 155 4.37 -25.15 -3.02
CA PRO A 155 3.63 -25.64 -1.88
C PRO A 155 3.43 -27.15 -2.04
N VAL A 156 3.94 -27.93 -1.11
CA VAL A 156 3.72 -29.37 -1.08
C VAL A 156 2.23 -29.60 -0.81
N SER A 157 1.55 -30.31 -1.71
CA SER A 157 0.14 -30.64 -1.55
C SER A 157 -0.03 -31.41 -0.25
N LYS A 158 -0.79 -30.84 0.70
CA LYS A 158 -1.19 -31.58 1.90
C LYS A 158 -1.98 -32.82 1.45
N PRO A 159 -1.83 -33.97 2.12
CA PRO A 159 -2.63 -35.15 1.81
C PRO A 159 -4.11 -34.77 1.91
N TRP A 160 -4.88 -35.11 0.88
CA TRP A 160 -6.30 -34.80 0.83
C TRP A 160 -6.99 -35.46 2.02
N VAL A 161 -7.62 -34.66 2.87
CA VAL A 161 -8.44 -35.16 3.97
C VAL A 161 -9.87 -35.26 3.46
N SER A 162 -10.41 -36.48 3.42
CA SER A 162 -11.81 -36.70 3.07
C SER A 162 -12.70 -36.00 4.09
N LEU A 163 -13.42 -34.95 3.67
CA LEU A 163 -14.33 -34.17 4.51
C LEU A 163 -15.74 -34.80 4.60
N GLY A 164 -15.85 -36.11 4.37
CA GLY A 164 -17.07 -36.89 4.64
C GLY A 164 -18.08 -36.96 3.50
N SER A 165 -17.86 -36.28 2.37
CA SER A 165 -18.77 -36.36 1.21
C SER A 165 -18.78 -37.71 0.52
N GLU A 166 -17.78 -38.58 0.75
CA GLU A 166 -17.74 -39.94 0.18
C GLU A 166 -18.97 -40.77 0.57
N LYS A 167 -19.55 -40.52 1.75
CA LYS A 167 -20.71 -41.26 2.24
C LYS A 167 -22.00 -40.92 1.47
N GLU A 168 -22.20 -39.66 1.07
CA GLU A 168 -23.38 -39.25 0.29
C GLU A 168 -23.28 -39.72 -1.17
N ILE A 169 -22.06 -39.80 -1.72
CA ILE A 169 -21.83 -40.20 -3.11
C ILE A 169 -22.07 -41.71 -3.30
N ASP A 170 -21.71 -42.57 -2.33
CA ASP A 170 -21.98 -44.03 -2.40
C ASP A 170 -23.49 -44.33 -2.42
N GLU A 171 -24.27 -43.58 -1.63
CA GLU A 171 -25.73 -43.76 -1.50
C GLU A 171 -26.51 -43.33 -2.75
N GLU A 172 -25.96 -42.41 -3.57
CA GLU A 172 -26.57 -41.98 -4.84
C GLU A 172 -26.04 -42.73 -6.07
N THR A 173 -25.11 -43.69 -5.89
CA THR A 173 -24.59 -44.47 -7.03
C THR A 173 -25.65 -45.40 -7.63
N VAL A 174 -26.04 -45.14 -8.88
CA VAL A 174 -26.93 -46.00 -9.66
C VAL A 174 -26.23 -47.33 -9.96
N LYS A 175 -26.64 -48.39 -9.26
CA LYS A 175 -26.21 -49.76 -9.53
C LYS A 175 -26.97 -50.29 -10.74
N GLU A 176 -26.26 -50.69 -11.79
CA GLU A 176 -26.84 -51.23 -13.02
C GLU A 176 -27.50 -52.60 -12.73
N SER A 177 -28.84 -52.63 -12.64
CA SER A 177 -29.59 -53.87 -12.49
C SER A 177 -29.76 -54.53 -13.86
N THR A 178 -28.76 -55.31 -14.28
CA THR A 178 -28.88 -56.15 -15.47
C THR A 178 -29.76 -57.36 -15.17
N LYS A 179 -31.08 -57.21 -15.32
CA LYS A 179 -31.96 -58.36 -15.58
C LYS A 179 -31.69 -58.82 -17.01
N GLN A 180 -30.86 -59.84 -17.16
CA GLN A 180 -30.62 -60.50 -18.43
C GLN A 180 -31.93 -61.14 -18.93
N VAL A 181 -32.47 -60.65 -20.05
CA VAL A 181 -33.59 -61.28 -20.73
C VAL A 181 -33.04 -62.44 -21.55
N SER A 182 -33.31 -63.68 -21.13
CA SER A 182 -32.97 -64.86 -21.94
C SER A 182 -33.95 -64.99 -23.10
N SER A 183 -33.45 -64.76 -24.31
CA SER A 183 -34.17 -65.01 -25.56
C SER A 183 -34.39 -66.53 -25.73
N LEU A 184 -35.64 -66.98 -25.74
CA LEU A 184 -36.00 -68.37 -26.00
C LEU A 184 -35.76 -68.69 -27.49
N ASN A 185 -34.81 -69.60 -27.77
CA ASN A 185 -34.64 -70.18 -29.11
C ASN A 185 -35.80 -71.12 -29.42
N VAL A 186 -36.69 -70.71 -30.32
CA VAL A 186 -37.63 -71.61 -31.00
C VAL A 186 -36.89 -72.24 -32.17
N ILE A 187 -36.49 -73.51 -32.04
CA ILE A 187 -35.99 -74.29 -33.17
C ILE A 187 -37.10 -75.22 -33.66
N SER A 188 -37.39 -75.05 -34.94
CA SER A 188 -38.38 -75.70 -35.79
C SER A 188 -38.23 -77.23 -35.80
N ARG A 189 -39.37 -77.94 -35.72
CA ARG A 189 -39.48 -79.39 -35.94
C ARG A 189 -39.47 -79.67 -37.45
N GLN A 190 -38.62 -80.61 -37.89
CA GLN A 190 -38.85 -81.37 -39.12
C GLN A 190 -39.88 -82.48 -38.87
#